data_AF-A0A817WQD3-F1
#
_entry.id   AF-A0A817WQD3-F1
#
_cell.length_a   1.000
_cell.length_b   1.000
_cell.length_c   1.000
_cell.angle_alpha   90.00
_cell.angle_beta   90.00
_cell.angle_gamma   90.00
#
_symmetry.space_group_name_H-M   'P 1'
#
loop_
_entity.id
_entity.type
_entity.pdbx_description
1 polymer ?
#
loop_
_entity_poly.entity_id
_entity_poly.type
_entity_poly.pdbx_seq_one_letter_code
_entity_poly.pdbx_strand_id
1 'polypeptide(L)'
;MLTPDFSAYMDRDFIKTIKTLGVIMLEIFDLGMKASHLRWTDSDIALFNALLLMNPERPDLCDKQTIGQIEAKLMQVLYRHLRCHHPNEPNMFLDILQLIPSIQEVNQIHLNAVQYIKRHEPQIFNSLPDVHRETYEGLSP
;
A
#
# COMPACT_ATOMS: atom_id res chain seq x y z
N MET A 1 7.97 -1.50 14.63
CA MET A 1 8.47 -1.18 13.27
C MET A 1 9.98 -1.04 13.34
N LEU A 2 10.73 -1.74 12.47
CA LEU A 2 12.19 -1.60 12.41
C LEU A 2 12.56 -0.41 11.52
N THR A 3 13.66 0.26 11.83
CA THR A 3 14.25 1.22 10.90
C THR A 3 14.78 0.49 9.65
N PRO A 4 14.85 1.14 8.47
CA PRO A 4 15.29 0.49 7.23
C PRO A 4 16.71 -0.11 7.29
N ASP A 5 17.57 0.44 8.14
CA ASP A 5 18.93 -0.03 8.41
C ASP A 5 19.00 -1.06 9.56
N PHE A 6 17.85 -1.44 10.12
CA PHE A 6 17.69 -2.35 11.25
C PHE A 6 18.44 -1.91 12.53
N SER A 7 18.84 -0.64 12.63
CA SER A 7 19.58 -0.13 13.78
C SER A 7 18.71 0.16 15.00
N ALA A 8 17.40 0.37 14.80
CA ALA A 8 16.46 0.63 15.88
C ALA A 8 15.10 -0.05 15.67
N TYR A 9 14.45 -0.33 16.79
CA TYR A 9 13.08 -0.80 16.85
C TYR A 9 12.20 0.26 17.48
N MET A 10 11.12 0.59 16.78
CA MET A 10 10.10 1.52 17.22
C MET A 10 8.87 0.73 17.64
N ASP A 11 8.58 0.69 18.94
CA ASP A 11 7.40 -0.02 19.45
C ASP A 11 6.09 0.74 19.15
N ARG A 12 4.96 0.05 19.33
CA ARG A 12 3.64 0.61 19.02
C ARG A 12 3.28 1.78 19.93
N ASP A 13 3.76 1.80 21.17
CA ASP A 13 3.45 2.85 22.13
C ASP A 13 4.23 4.13 21.83
N PHE A 14 5.48 4.01 21.40
CA PHE A 14 6.26 5.13 20.88
C PHE A 14 5.61 5.74 19.64
N ILE A 15 5.15 4.91 18.69
CA ILE A 15 4.48 5.41 17.46
C ILE A 15 3.25 6.25 17.81
N LYS A 16 2.48 5.89 18.84
CA LYS A 16 1.32 6.68 19.31
C LYS A 16 1.69 8.06 19.83
N THR A 17 2.94 8.27 20.25
CA THR A 17 3.42 9.59 20.70
C THR A 17 3.76 10.53 19.55
N ILE A 18 3.96 9.99 18.34
CA ILE A 18 4.21 10.75 17.13
C ILE A 18 2.87 11.34 16.68
N LYS A 19 2.87 12.62 16.28
CA LYS A 19 1.65 13.38 15.90
C LYS A 19 0.97 12.82 14.62
N THR A 20 0.75 13.65 13.62
CA THR A 20 -0.02 13.31 12.40
C THR A 20 0.49 12.05 11.69
N LEU A 21 1.80 11.80 11.71
CA LEU A 21 2.42 10.62 11.09
C LEU A 21 2.27 9.33 11.91
N GLY A 22 2.05 9.42 13.23
CA GLY A 22 1.89 8.27 14.11
C GLY A 22 0.70 7.41 13.71
N VAL A 23 -0.43 8.07 13.36
CA VAL A 23 -1.64 7.39 12.90
C VAL A 23 -1.37 6.56 11.65
N ILE A 24 -0.71 7.13 10.64
CA ILE A 24 -0.37 6.42 9.39
C ILE A 24 0.52 5.22 9.68
N MET A 25 1.54 5.38 10.54
CA MET A 25 2.44 4.30 10.90
C MET A 25 1.73 3.14 11.63
N LEU A 26 0.73 3.44 12.46
CA LEU A 26 -0.09 2.40 13.09
C LEU A 26 -0.92 1.63 12.06
N GLU A 27 -1.52 2.31 11.09
CA GLU A 27 -2.29 1.66 10.02
C GLU A 27 -1.40 0.79 9.12
N ILE A 28 -0.20 1.26 8.77
CA ILE A 28 0.81 0.46 8.05
C ILE A 28 1.23 -0.76 8.89
N PHE A 29 1.38 -0.59 10.20
CA PHE A 29 1.72 -1.68 11.10
C PHE A 29 0.61 -2.74 11.14
N ASP A 30 -0.65 -2.33 11.28
CA ASP A 30 -1.79 -3.24 11.33
C ASP A 30 -2.00 -3.94 9.96
N LEU A 31 -1.76 -3.24 8.84
CA LEU A 31 -1.69 -3.86 7.50
C LEU A 31 -0.56 -4.90 7.41
N GLY A 32 0.64 -4.56 7.89
CA GLY A 32 1.80 -5.45 7.91
C GLY A 32 1.55 -6.72 8.72
N MET A 33 0.86 -6.60 9.87
CA MET A 33 0.43 -7.74 10.67
C MET A 33 -0.52 -8.66 9.89
N LYS A 34 -1.56 -8.11 9.26
CA LYS A 34 -2.48 -8.88 8.39
C LYS A 34 -1.74 -9.59 7.27
N ALA A 35 -0.83 -8.89 6.58
CA ALA A 35 -0.05 -9.45 5.48
C ALA A 35 0.91 -10.56 5.95
N SER A 36 1.53 -10.42 7.12
CA SER A 36 2.50 -11.40 7.64
C SER A 36 1.89 -12.79 7.90
N HIS A 37 0.59 -12.85 8.26
CA HIS A 37 -0.09 -14.10 8.56
C HIS A 37 -0.21 -15.05 7.37
N LEU A 38 -0.17 -14.49 6.17
CA LEU A 38 -0.32 -15.19 4.90
C LEU A 38 1.00 -15.79 4.37
N ARG A 39 2.14 -15.55 5.05
CA ARG A 39 3.43 -16.21 4.79
C ARG A 39 3.84 -16.25 3.31
N TRP A 40 3.74 -15.09 2.66
CA TRP A 40 3.96 -14.91 1.24
C TRP A 40 5.41 -15.25 0.87
N THR A 41 5.60 -15.80 -0.32
CA THR A 41 6.90 -15.84 -0.98
C THR A 41 7.14 -14.55 -1.77
N ASP A 42 8.39 -14.28 -2.14
CA ASP A 42 8.73 -13.13 -2.99
C ASP A 42 7.97 -13.12 -4.33
N SER A 43 7.64 -14.31 -4.86
CA SER A 43 6.87 -14.45 -6.11
C SER A 43 5.41 -14.02 -5.93
N ASP A 44 4.80 -14.36 -4.80
CA ASP A 44 3.44 -13.93 -4.46
C ASP A 44 3.37 -12.41 -4.35
N ILE A 45 4.35 -11.82 -3.63
CA ILE A 45 4.46 -10.38 -3.43
C ILE A 45 4.67 -9.67 -4.76
N ALA A 46 5.53 -10.18 -5.63
CA ALA A 46 5.78 -9.59 -6.95
C ALA A 46 4.51 -9.55 -7.82
N LEU A 47 3.76 -10.66 -7.87
CA LEU A 47 2.53 -10.75 -8.65
C LEU A 47 1.42 -9.86 -8.09
N PHE A 48 1.25 -9.83 -6.77
CA PHE A 48 0.28 -8.95 -6.12
C PHE A 48 0.62 -7.47 -6.29
N ASN A 49 1.89 -7.09 -6.18
CA ASN A 49 2.32 -5.71 -6.44
C ASN A 49 2.08 -5.32 -7.91
N ALA A 50 2.35 -6.23 -8.85
CA ALA A 50 2.02 -6.00 -10.26
C ALA A 50 0.51 -5.78 -10.46
N LEU A 51 -0.33 -6.56 -9.77
CA LEU A 51 -1.78 -6.38 -9.78
C LEU A 51 -2.20 -5.01 -9.22
N LEU A 52 -1.66 -4.59 -8.06
CA LEU A 52 -1.95 -3.27 -7.47
C LEU A 52 -1.52 -2.10 -8.38
N LEU A 53 -0.43 -2.27 -9.12
CA LEU A 53 0.05 -1.27 -10.07
C LEU A 53 -0.88 -1.15 -11.29
N MET A 54 -1.33 -2.29 -11.83
CA MET A 54 -2.20 -2.36 -13.01
C MET A 54 -3.68 -2.17 -12.65
N ASN A 55 -4.03 -1.00 -12.14
CA ASN A 55 -5.39 -0.67 -11.74
C ASN A 55 -6.06 0.30 -12.77
N PRO A 56 -7.12 -0.13 -13.49
CA PRO A 56 -7.81 0.70 -14.48
C PRO A 56 -8.66 1.83 -13.86
N GLU A 57 -8.92 1.79 -12.56
CA GLU A 57 -9.69 2.80 -11.84
C GLU A 57 -8.88 4.07 -11.53
N ARG A 58 -7.57 4.10 -11.86
CA ARG A 58 -6.78 5.32 -11.70
C ARG A 58 -7.36 6.47 -12.54
N PRO A 59 -7.47 7.68 -11.97
CA PRO A 59 -7.89 8.85 -12.72
C PRO A 59 -6.89 9.13 -13.85
N ASP A 60 -7.37 9.79 -14.91
CA ASP A 60 -6.55 10.28 -16.03
C ASP A 60 -5.82 9.23 -16.89
N LEU A 61 -6.15 7.95 -16.73
CA LEU A 61 -5.70 6.90 -17.64
C LEU A 61 -6.30 7.09 -19.04
N CYS A 62 -5.43 7.22 -20.06
CA CYS A 62 -5.83 7.35 -21.46
C CYS A 62 -6.50 6.08 -22.02
N ASP A 63 -6.00 4.90 -21.64
CA ASP A 63 -6.50 3.61 -22.13
C ASP A 63 -6.78 2.66 -20.97
N LYS A 64 -7.92 2.87 -20.31
CA LYS A 64 -8.39 2.00 -19.21
C LYS A 64 -8.69 0.57 -19.68
N GLN A 65 -9.07 0.39 -20.94
CA GLN A 65 -9.43 -0.93 -21.48
C GLN A 65 -8.21 -1.85 -21.53
N THR A 66 -7.08 -1.36 -22.05
CA THR A 66 -5.84 -2.15 -22.10
C THR A 66 -5.34 -2.48 -20.69
N ILE A 67 -5.37 -1.51 -19.77
CA ILE A 67 -4.96 -1.75 -18.38
C ILE A 67 -5.86 -2.81 -17.72
N GLY A 68 -7.18 -2.75 -17.89
CA GLY A 68 -8.09 -3.77 -17.36
C GLY A 68 -7.86 -5.17 -17.95
N GLN A 69 -7.48 -5.28 -19.22
CA GLN A 69 -7.09 -6.56 -19.82
C GLN A 69 -5.80 -7.13 -19.20
N ILE A 70 -4.84 -6.27 -18.86
CA ILE A 70 -3.60 -6.67 -18.18
C ILE A 70 -3.91 -7.10 -16.74
N GLU A 71 -4.70 -6.32 -16.01
CA GLU A 71 -5.16 -6.64 -14.66
C GLU A 71 -5.85 -8.01 -14.60
N ALA A 72 -6.79 -8.27 -15.51
CA ALA A 72 -7.49 -9.55 -15.59
C ALA A 72 -6.55 -10.73 -15.85
N LYS A 73 -5.51 -10.54 -16.67
CA LYS A 73 -4.47 -11.55 -16.90
C LYS A 73 -3.62 -11.76 -15.65
N LEU A 74 -3.21 -10.69 -14.97
CA LEU A 74 -2.45 -10.77 -13.72
C LEU A 74 -3.24 -11.49 -12.62
N MET A 75 -4.54 -11.24 -12.51
CA MET A 75 -5.44 -11.97 -11.61
C MET A 75 -5.42 -13.47 -11.86
N GLN A 76 -5.51 -13.89 -13.12
CA GLN A 76 -5.46 -15.31 -13.50
C GLN A 76 -4.09 -15.94 -13.19
N VAL A 77 -3.01 -15.21 -13.47
CA VAL A 77 -1.64 -15.66 -13.19
C VAL A 77 -1.42 -15.81 -11.68
N LEU A 78 -1.82 -14.82 -10.88
CA LEU A 78 -1.74 -14.85 -9.43
C LEU A 78 -2.53 -16.04 -8.87
N TYR A 79 -3.80 -16.21 -9.27
CA TYR A 79 -4.62 -17.34 -8.85
C TYR A 79 -3.96 -18.69 -9.15
N ARG A 80 -3.44 -18.87 -10.36
CA ARG A 80 -2.76 -20.11 -10.75
C ARG A 80 -1.45 -20.32 -9.98
N HIS A 81 -0.66 -19.26 -9.81
CA HIS A 81 0.60 -19.29 -9.06
C HIS A 81 0.36 -19.79 -7.64
N LEU A 82 -0.61 -19.18 -6.94
CA LEU A 82 -0.95 -19.54 -5.56
C LEU A 82 -1.45 -20.98 -5.46
N ARG A 83 -2.31 -21.43 -6.38
CA ARG A 83 -2.78 -22.83 -6.39
C ARG A 83 -1.66 -23.85 -6.57
N CYS A 84 -0.59 -23.49 -7.28
CA CYS A 84 0.53 -24.38 -7.51
C CYS A 84 1.55 -24.35 -6.36
N HIS A 85 1.83 -23.18 -5.80
CA HIS A 85 2.88 -22.99 -4.79
C HIS A 85 2.36 -23.14 -3.35
N HIS A 86 1.06 -22.94 -3.13
CA HIS A 86 0.40 -23.05 -1.83
C HIS A 86 -0.82 -24.00 -1.87
N PRO A 87 -0.62 -25.28 -2.27
CA PRO A 87 -1.73 -26.23 -2.47
C PRO A 87 -2.52 -26.55 -1.19
N ASN A 88 -1.94 -26.29 -0.02
CA ASN A 88 -2.55 -26.52 1.28
C ASN A 88 -3.36 -25.32 1.79
N GLU A 89 -3.32 -24.18 1.08
CA GLU A 89 -3.97 -22.93 1.48
C GLU A 89 -4.98 -22.48 0.41
N PRO A 90 -6.13 -23.18 0.29
CA PRO A 90 -7.08 -22.96 -0.81
C PRO A 90 -7.70 -21.56 -0.85
N ASN A 91 -7.69 -20.86 0.29
CA ASN A 91 -8.25 -19.51 0.42
C ASN A 91 -7.20 -18.39 0.22
N MET A 92 -5.93 -18.73 0.06
CA MET A 92 -4.84 -17.73 0.02
C MET A 92 -5.08 -16.63 -1.02
N PHE A 93 -5.63 -16.98 -2.19
CA PHE A 93 -6.00 -15.99 -3.20
C PHE A 93 -7.03 -14.97 -2.67
N LEU A 94 -8.09 -15.42 -2.01
CA LEU A 94 -9.10 -14.54 -1.45
C LEU A 94 -8.52 -13.70 -0.30
N ASP A 95 -7.70 -14.31 0.55
CA ASP A 95 -7.11 -13.64 1.70
C ASP A 95 -6.12 -12.53 1.27
N ILE A 96 -5.36 -12.77 0.19
CA ILE A 96 -4.51 -11.76 -0.46
C ILE A 96 -5.34 -10.59 -1.00
N LEU A 97 -6.44 -10.87 -1.70
CA LEU A 97 -7.31 -9.81 -2.25
C LEU A 97 -8.00 -8.98 -1.16
N GLN A 98 -8.26 -9.56 0.02
CA GLN A 98 -8.78 -8.83 1.17
C GLN A 98 -7.81 -7.79 1.74
N LEU A 99 -6.53 -7.81 1.34
CA LEU A 99 -5.61 -6.72 1.68
C LEU A 99 -5.87 -5.45 0.87
N ILE A 100 -6.46 -5.55 -0.34
CA ILE A 100 -6.66 -4.39 -1.22
C ILE A 100 -7.48 -3.29 -0.54
N PRO A 101 -8.64 -3.57 0.09
CA PRO A 101 -9.38 -2.55 0.84
C PRO A 101 -8.57 -1.95 2.00
N SER A 102 -7.78 -2.76 2.71
CA SER A 102 -6.93 -2.26 3.80
C SER A 102 -5.84 -1.31 3.28
N ILE A 103 -5.26 -1.59 2.11
CA ILE A 103 -4.28 -0.71 1.45
C ILE A 103 -4.94 0.60 1.00
N GLN A 104 -6.14 0.53 0.45
CA GLN A 104 -6.90 1.71 0.05
C GLN A 104 -7.25 2.61 1.24
N GLU A 105 -7.61 2.02 2.38
CA GLU A 105 -7.86 2.73 3.63
C GLU A 105 -6.60 3.44 4.15
N VAL A 106 -5.47 2.73 4.22
CA VAL A 106 -4.17 3.31 4.60
C VAL A 106 -3.81 4.49 3.69
N ASN A 107 -4.01 4.32 2.37
CA ASN A 107 -3.76 5.39 1.40
C ASN A 107 -4.64 6.61 1.66
N GLN A 108 -5.93 6.43 1.92
CA GLN A 108 -6.84 7.55 2.20
C GLN A 108 -6.45 8.29 3.49
N ILE A 109 -6.10 7.56 4.55
CA ILE A 109 -5.63 8.14 5.81
C ILE A 109 -4.33 8.92 5.58
N HIS A 110 -3.41 8.36 4.80
CA HIS A 110 -2.16 9.01 4.44
C HIS A 110 -2.38 10.30 3.64
N LEU A 111 -3.27 10.28 2.64
CA LEU A 111 -3.63 11.47 1.87
C LEU A 111 -4.21 12.57 2.74
N ASN A 112 -5.13 12.22 3.65
CA ASN A 112 -5.72 13.18 4.59
C ASN A 112 -4.64 13.82 5.49
N ALA A 113 -3.69 13.02 5.98
CA ALA A 113 -2.57 13.51 6.79
C ALA A 113 -1.64 14.45 5.99
N VAL A 114 -1.30 14.09 4.75
CA VAL A 114 -0.48 14.96 3.89
C VAL A 114 -1.20 16.26 3.57
N GLN A 115 -2.50 16.22 3.27
CA GLN A 115 -3.31 17.43 3.07
C GLN A 115 -3.38 18.30 4.34
N TYR A 116 -3.47 17.68 5.52
CA TYR A 116 -3.43 18.39 6.79
C TYR A 116 -2.09 19.13 6.97
N ILE A 117 -0.96 18.46 6.71
CA ILE A 117 0.39 19.05 6.78
C ILE A 117 0.51 20.19 5.76
N LYS A 118 0.06 19.98 4.52
CA LYS A 118 0.07 21.01 3.46
C LYS A 118 -0.67 22.28 3.87
N ARG A 119 -1.79 22.16 4.61
CA ARG A 119 -2.60 23.30 5.06
C ARG A 119 -2.09 23.98 6.32
N HIS A 120 -1.60 23.22 7.30
CA HIS A 120 -1.30 23.75 8.65
C HIS A 120 0.21 23.89 8.92
N GLU A 121 1.05 23.15 8.21
CA GLU A 121 2.50 23.12 8.38
C GLU A 121 3.22 23.19 7.00
N PRO A 122 2.98 24.25 6.21
CA PRO A 122 3.50 24.37 4.84
C PRO A 122 5.04 24.34 4.79
N GLN A 123 5.72 24.77 5.86
CA GLN A 123 7.17 24.67 6.00
C GLN A 123 7.65 23.20 5.97
N ILE A 124 6.88 22.28 6.54
CA ILE A 124 7.19 20.84 6.52
C ILE A 124 6.89 20.29 5.14
N PHE A 125 5.73 20.61 4.56
CA PHE A 125 5.39 20.17 3.21
C PHE A 125 6.43 20.61 2.17
N ASN A 126 6.88 21.87 2.26
CA ASN A 126 7.91 22.42 1.37
C ASN A 126 9.30 21.84 1.62
N SER A 127 9.55 21.20 2.76
CA SER A 127 10.79 20.48 3.03
C SER A 127 10.83 19.06 2.46
N LEU A 128 9.70 18.55 1.94
CA LEU A 128 9.64 17.24 1.31
C LEU A 128 10.45 17.22 0.00
N PRO A 129 11.05 16.07 -0.36
CA PRO A 129 11.72 15.93 -1.65
C PRO A 129 10.77 16.15 -2.84
N ASP A 130 11.31 16.61 -3.96
CA ASP A 130 10.54 17.00 -5.15
C ASP A 130 9.57 15.92 -5.63
N VAL A 131 10.04 14.67 -5.71
CA VAL A 131 9.21 13.52 -6.13
C VAL A 131 7.99 13.32 -5.22
N HIS A 132 8.14 13.54 -3.92
CA HIS A 132 7.01 13.44 -2.99
C HIS A 132 6.04 14.59 -3.21
N ARG A 133 6.54 15.83 -3.38
CA ARG A 133 5.68 16.98 -3.64
C ARG A 133 4.88 16.80 -4.91
N GLU A 134 5.51 16.39 -6.02
CA GLU A 134 4.84 16.11 -7.28
C GLU A 134 3.67 15.12 -7.10
N THR A 135 3.90 14.03 -6.36
CA THR A 135 2.89 12.99 -6.10
C THR A 135 1.65 13.54 -5.37
N TYR A 136 1.82 14.51 -4.47
CA TYR A 136 0.72 15.07 -3.65
C TYR A 136 0.30 16.50 -4.06
N GLU A 137 0.92 17.08 -5.08
CA GLU A 137 0.58 18.39 -5.60
C GLU A 137 -0.69 18.35 -6.46
N GLY A 138 -0.83 17.32 -7.31
CA GLY A 138 -1.96 17.14 -8.22
C GLY A 138 -3.23 16.54 -7.61
N LEU A 139 -3.16 16.08 -6.36
CA LEU A 139 -4.31 15.52 -5.65
C LEU A 139 -5.16 16.66 -5.07
N SER A 140 -6.07 17.18 -5.90
CA SER A 140 -7.16 18.05 -5.42
C SER A 140 -8.07 17.30 -4.45
N PRO A 141 -8.70 17.99 -3.47
CA PRO A 141 -9.69 17.38 -2.58
C PRO A 141 -10.93 16.88 -3.34
#